data_AF-A0A9D5RA98-F1
#
_entry.id   AF-A0A9D5RA98-F1
#
_cell.length_a   1.000
_cell.length_b   1.000
_cell.length_c   1.000
_cell.angle_alpha   90.00
_cell.angle_beta   90.00
_cell.angle_gamma   90.00
#
_symmetry.space_group_name_H-M   'P 1'
#
loop_
_entity.id
_entity.type
_entity.pdbx_description
1 polymer ?
#
loop_
_entity_poly.entity_id
_entity_poly.type
_entity_poly.pdbx_seq_one_letter_code
_entity_poly.pdbx_strand_id
1 'polypeptide(L)'
;RVSNKLFSMQLKEDGVEIKSEIKNERDGINYKFKTATIITTSRKINKEATITNVSSLLTQKRKKDILENLKKIDDRIVDIAISAIGNNKEIYLDIGFSELNEISMLGEGISRALSFISSVLVQENSIILIDEIENGIHYSVIKDIIKSLISSAKQNNNQIFATTHSQDVIRAINEIDSKNEDIAYIRLGREKNSLKPTAVQFNMDDFSYSVENDWEVR
;
A
#
# COMPACT_ATOMS: atom_id res chain seq x y z
N ARG A 1 -31.61 12.29 -21.68
CA ARG A 1 -30.96 11.40 -20.70
C ARG A 1 -29.48 11.77 -20.67
N VAL A 2 -29.06 12.57 -19.69
CA VAL A 2 -27.68 13.07 -19.61
C VAL A 2 -26.79 11.90 -19.19
N SER A 3 -25.91 11.48 -20.09
CA SER A 3 -24.90 10.45 -19.87
C SER A 3 -23.75 11.02 -19.02
N ASN A 4 -23.97 11.15 -17.71
CA ASN A 4 -22.90 11.50 -16.77
C ASN A 4 -22.38 10.24 -16.10
N LYS A 5 -21.25 9.73 -16.60
CA LYS A 5 -20.32 8.81 -15.91
C LYS A 5 -19.14 8.51 -16.84
N LEU A 6 -18.24 9.47 -17.03
CA LEU A 6 -16.90 9.16 -17.52
C LEU A 6 -15.91 9.32 -16.36
N PHE A 7 -15.57 8.19 -15.76
CA PHE A 7 -14.32 8.05 -15.05
C PHE A 7 -13.22 7.94 -16.10
N SER A 8 -12.23 8.81 -16.05
CA SER A 8 -11.03 8.68 -16.87
C SER A 8 -9.82 8.54 -15.96
N MET A 9 -9.03 7.50 -16.22
CA MET A 9 -7.74 7.27 -15.60
C MET A 9 -6.69 7.33 -16.68
N GLN A 10 -5.80 8.32 -16.60
CA GLN A 10 -4.67 8.41 -17.53
C GLN A 10 -3.44 7.86 -16.83
N LEU A 11 -2.96 6.69 -17.27
CA LEU A 11 -1.72 6.10 -16.79
C LEU A 11 -0.55 6.74 -17.54
N LYS A 12 0.41 7.30 -16.81
CA LYS A 12 1.72 7.65 -17.34
C LYS A 12 2.76 6.80 -16.64
N GLU A 13 3.48 6.01 -17.43
CA GLU A 13 4.61 5.21 -16.97
C GLU A 13 5.89 6.02 -17.25
N ASP A 14 6.51 6.55 -16.20
CA ASP A 14 7.79 7.27 -16.30
C ASP A 14 8.97 6.36 -15.90
N GLY A 15 8.91 5.07 -16.28
CA GLY A 15 9.93 4.04 -16.00
C GLY A 15 10.07 3.61 -14.53
N VAL A 16 9.76 4.51 -13.59
CA VAL A 16 9.97 4.37 -12.14
C VAL A 16 8.65 4.36 -11.37
N GLU A 17 7.62 5.07 -11.85
CA GLU A 17 6.29 5.11 -11.25
C GLU A 17 5.22 5.09 -12.34
N ILE A 18 4.08 4.46 -12.04
CA ILE A 18 2.85 4.67 -12.79
C ILE A 18 2.07 5.75 -12.05
N LYS A 19 2.01 6.95 -12.62
CA LYS A 19 1.18 8.04 -12.11
C LYS A 19 -0.15 8.04 -12.84
N SER A 20 -1.23 8.21 -12.10
CA SER A 20 -2.54 8.36 -12.73
C SER A 20 -3.36 9.53 -12.19
N GLU A 21 -3.93 10.30 -13.09
CA GLU A 21 -4.92 11.32 -12.73
C GLU A 21 -6.31 10.70 -12.89
N ILE A 22 -7.10 10.72 -11.82
CA ILE A 22 -8.50 10.33 -11.86
C ILE A 22 -9.34 11.61 -11.93
N LYS A 23 -10.15 11.71 -12.98
CA LYS A 23 -11.15 12.78 -13.15
C LYS A 23 -12.55 12.19 -13.11
N ASN A 24 -13.41 12.81 -12.31
CA ASN A 24 -14.84 12.54 -12.32
C ASN A 24 -15.60 13.86 -12.43
N GLU A 25 -16.53 13.94 -13.36
CA GLU A 25 -17.45 15.06 -13.50
C GLU A 25 -18.85 14.63 -13.03
N ARG A 26 -19.30 15.20 -11.91
CA ARG A 26 -20.67 15.04 -11.40
C ARG A 26 -21.31 16.40 -11.26
N ASP A 27 -22.48 16.57 -11.86
CA ASP A 27 -23.30 17.79 -11.77
C ASP A 27 -22.53 19.09 -12.11
N GLY A 28 -21.59 19.03 -13.06
CA GLY A 28 -20.74 20.16 -13.47
C GLY A 28 -19.57 20.44 -12.53
N ILE A 29 -19.38 19.64 -11.48
CA ILE A 29 -18.24 19.71 -10.55
C ILE A 29 -17.16 18.73 -11.02
N ASN A 30 -15.97 19.26 -11.28
CA ASN A 30 -14.78 18.47 -11.62
C ASN A 30 -14.04 18.04 -10.36
N TYR A 31 -14.14 16.77 -10.02
CA TYR A 31 -13.32 16.14 -8.99
C TYR A 31 -12.00 15.71 -9.63
N LYS A 32 -10.90 16.39 -9.29
CA LYS A 32 -9.54 16.00 -9.63
C LYS A 32 -8.89 15.35 -8.43
N PHE A 33 -8.62 14.05 -8.53
CA PHE A 33 -7.82 13.35 -7.53
C PHE A 33 -6.36 13.45 -7.96
N LYS A 34 -5.50 13.96 -7.06
CA LYS A 34 -4.06 13.98 -7.31
C LYS A 34 -3.53 12.56 -7.21
N THR A 35 -2.91 12.11 -8.30
CA THR A 35 -2.03 10.95 -8.47
C THR A 35 -2.43 9.67 -7.72
N ALA A 36 -2.98 8.69 -8.45
CA ALA A 36 -2.98 7.30 -8.00
C ALA A 36 -1.59 6.70 -8.23
N THR A 37 -0.80 6.58 -7.16
CA THR A 37 0.43 5.75 -7.16
C THR A 37 0.00 4.30 -7.18
N ILE A 38 0.52 3.55 -8.15
CA ILE A 38 0.26 2.12 -8.30
C ILE A 38 1.49 1.34 -7.85
N ILE A 39 1.29 0.46 -6.88
CA ILE A 39 2.30 -0.48 -6.42
C ILE A 39 1.95 -1.84 -6.99
N THR A 40 2.83 -2.35 -7.83
CA THR A 40 2.66 -3.56 -8.64
C THR A 40 3.46 -4.72 -8.03
N THR A 41 3.28 -5.94 -8.52
CA THR A 41 4.13 -7.08 -8.21
C THR A 41 5.55 -6.98 -8.83
N SER A 42 5.79 -6.01 -9.73
CA SER A 42 7.10 -5.80 -10.37
C SER A 42 8.17 -5.29 -9.40
N ARG A 43 9.11 -6.16 -9.04
CA ARG A 43 10.23 -5.86 -8.13
C ARG A 43 11.10 -4.69 -8.59
N LYS A 44 11.39 -4.59 -9.89
CA LYS A 44 12.27 -3.56 -10.42
C LYS A 44 11.64 -2.17 -10.30
N ILE A 45 10.38 -2.05 -10.74
CA ILE A 45 9.62 -0.79 -10.68
C ILE A 45 9.52 -0.33 -9.22
N ASN A 46 9.14 -1.24 -8.32
CA ASN A 46 9.03 -0.93 -6.91
C ASN A 46 10.37 -0.50 -6.29
N LYS A 47 11.50 -1.11 -6.67
CA LYS A 47 12.82 -0.73 -6.13
C LYS A 47 13.18 0.71 -6.48
N GLU A 48 13.08 1.09 -7.75
CA GLU A 48 13.43 2.44 -8.21
C GLU A 48 12.49 3.49 -7.60
N ALA A 49 11.18 3.20 -7.51
CA ALA A 49 10.20 4.05 -6.83
C ALA A 49 10.55 4.22 -5.35
N THR A 50 10.86 3.12 -4.66
CA THR A 50 11.18 3.12 -3.23
C THR A 50 12.43 3.94 -2.95
N ILE A 51 13.50 3.79 -3.74
CA ILE A 51 14.71 4.61 -3.61
C ILE A 51 14.38 6.10 -3.79
N THR A 52 13.55 6.43 -4.78
CA THR A 52 13.12 7.81 -5.04
C THR A 52 12.33 8.38 -3.86
N ASN A 53 11.37 7.60 -3.34
CA ASN A 53 10.51 8.02 -2.23
C ASN A 53 11.30 8.18 -0.93
N VAL A 54 12.15 7.20 -0.60
CA VAL A 54 13.05 7.28 0.57
C VAL A 54 13.99 8.48 0.42
N SER A 55 14.60 8.69 -0.76
CA SER A 55 15.46 9.86 -0.99
C SER A 55 14.70 11.17 -0.75
N SER A 56 13.47 11.29 -1.24
CA SER A 56 12.63 12.48 -1.02
C SER A 56 12.41 12.72 0.48
N LEU A 57 11.95 11.70 1.22
CA LEU A 57 11.70 11.78 2.66
C LEU A 57 12.96 12.14 3.45
N LEU A 58 14.11 11.57 3.09
CA LEU A 58 15.40 11.91 3.71
C LEU A 58 15.75 13.39 3.49
N THR A 59 15.59 13.91 2.27
CA THR A 59 15.87 15.33 1.97
C THR A 59 14.92 16.30 2.67
N GLN A 60 13.68 15.86 2.93
CA GLN A 60 12.66 16.61 3.69
C GLN A 60 12.81 16.47 5.21
N LYS A 61 13.86 15.78 5.71
CA LYS A 61 14.08 15.48 7.13
C LYS A 61 12.95 14.67 7.78
N ARG A 62 12.22 13.88 6.98
CA ARG A 62 11.14 12.97 7.42
C ARG A 62 11.62 11.53 7.64
N LYS A 63 12.93 11.33 7.86
CA LYS A 63 13.53 10.03 8.19
C LYS A 63 12.81 9.34 9.35
N LYS A 64 12.42 10.12 10.36
CA LYS A 64 11.73 9.62 11.56
C LYS A 64 10.43 8.90 11.22
N ASP A 65 9.63 9.45 10.31
CA ASP A 65 8.35 8.85 9.87
C ASP A 65 8.56 7.45 9.26
N ILE A 66 9.66 7.25 8.53
CA ILE A 66 10.03 5.93 7.98
C ILE A 66 10.37 4.97 9.13
N LEU A 67 11.28 5.37 10.01
CA LEU A 67 11.79 4.52 11.08
C LEU A 67 10.71 4.13 12.09
N GLU A 68 9.81 5.06 12.43
CA GLU A 68 8.68 4.77 13.34
C GLU A 68 7.74 3.70 12.78
N ASN A 69 7.55 3.64 11.46
CA ASN A 69 6.74 2.60 10.83
C ASN A 69 7.51 1.29 10.65
N LEU A 70 8.78 1.34 10.21
CA LEU A 70 9.60 0.13 10.06
C LEU A 70 9.84 -0.59 11.39
N LYS A 71 10.03 0.14 12.50
CA LYS A 71 10.22 -0.44 13.83
C LYS A 71 9.02 -1.22 14.37
N LYS A 72 7.82 -0.96 13.86
CA LYS A 72 6.63 -1.75 14.19
C LYS A 72 6.69 -3.15 13.58
N ILE A 73 7.51 -3.33 12.54
CA ILE A 73 7.64 -4.55 11.76
C ILE A 73 8.88 -5.33 12.20
N ASP A 74 9.99 -4.64 12.40
CA ASP A 74 11.23 -5.19 12.95
C ASP A 74 11.88 -4.13 13.85
N ASP A 75 11.83 -4.37 15.16
CA ASP A 75 12.28 -3.43 16.20
C ASP A 75 13.79 -3.23 16.23
N ARG A 76 14.54 -4.13 15.58
CA ARG A 76 16.00 -4.03 15.44
C ARG A 76 16.43 -2.91 14.51
N ILE A 77 15.55 -2.43 13.62
CA ILE A 77 15.87 -1.37 12.66
C ILE A 77 16.12 -0.05 13.39
N VAL A 78 17.35 0.45 13.35
CA VAL A 78 17.79 1.67 14.04
C VAL A 78 17.80 2.88 13.10
N ASP A 79 18.37 2.72 11.91
CA ASP A 79 18.55 3.79 10.93
C ASP A 79 18.40 3.27 9.48
N ILE A 80 18.22 4.22 8.56
CA ILE A 80 18.12 4.01 7.13
C ILE A 80 19.05 4.97 6.38
N ALA A 81 19.74 4.44 5.38
CA ALA A 81 20.60 5.21 4.48
C ALA A 81 20.42 4.75 3.02
N ILE A 82 20.75 5.65 2.09
CA ILE A 82 20.92 5.30 0.69
C ILE A 82 22.40 5.42 0.37
N SER A 83 22.99 4.35 -0.15
CA SER A 83 24.35 4.37 -0.70
C SER A 83 24.28 4.44 -2.22
N ALA A 84 25.14 5.26 -2.81
CA ALA A 84 25.31 5.37 -4.25
C ALA A 84 26.75 4.99 -4.61
N ILE A 85 26.93 3.82 -5.21
CA ILE A 85 28.22 3.32 -5.67
C ILE A 85 28.18 3.21 -7.19
N GLY A 86 28.88 4.12 -7.87
CA GLY A 86 28.80 4.27 -9.32
C GLY A 86 27.38 4.65 -9.76
N ASN A 87 26.80 3.87 -10.68
CA ASN A 87 25.43 4.07 -11.15
C ASN A 87 24.37 3.31 -10.32
N ASN A 88 24.79 2.51 -9.33
CA ASN A 88 23.87 1.74 -8.50
C ASN A 88 23.54 2.53 -7.24
N LYS A 89 22.24 2.70 -7.00
CA LYS A 89 21.70 3.20 -5.73
C LYS A 89 21.06 2.04 -5.00
N GLU A 90 21.30 1.97 -3.70
CA GLU A 90 20.76 0.91 -2.87
C GLU A 90 20.41 1.42 -1.47
N ILE A 91 19.37 0.83 -0.89
CA ILE A 91 18.89 1.14 0.47
C ILE A 91 19.57 0.20 1.45
N TYR A 92 20.11 0.79 2.50
CA TYR A 92 20.75 0.09 3.61
C TYR A 92 20.03 0.41 4.91
N LEU A 93 19.92 -0.59 5.79
CA LEU A 93 19.36 -0.47 7.12
C LEU A 93 20.44 -0.78 8.18
N ASP A 94 20.47 0.04 9.22
CA ASP A 94 21.20 -0.26 10.45
C ASP A 94 20.32 -1.13 11.35
N ILE A 95 20.83 -2.30 11.74
CA ILE A 95 20.16 -3.25 12.65
C ILE A 95 21.05 -3.63 13.84
N GLY A 96 22.09 -2.82 14.12
CA GLY A 96 23.00 -3.02 15.24
C GLY A 96 24.19 -3.95 14.98
N PHE A 97 24.43 -4.35 13.72
CA PHE A 97 25.66 -5.04 13.33
C PHE A 97 26.81 -4.06 13.06
N SER A 98 28.00 -4.60 12.77
CA SER A 98 29.20 -3.79 12.51
C SER A 98 29.11 -2.93 11.25
N GLU A 99 28.26 -3.33 10.29
CA GLU A 99 28.06 -2.64 9.02
C GLU A 99 26.57 -2.53 8.71
N LEU A 100 26.23 -1.54 7.87
CA LEU A 100 24.87 -1.43 7.35
C LEU A 100 24.56 -2.59 6.41
N ASN A 101 23.30 -3.04 6.43
CA ASN A 101 22.87 -4.21 5.68
C ASN A 101 22.01 -3.77 4.52
N GLU A 102 22.24 -4.33 3.33
CA GLU A 102 21.34 -4.11 2.20
C GLU A 102 19.93 -4.57 2.59
N ILE A 103 18.91 -3.79 2.25
CA ILE A 103 17.53 -4.11 2.63
C ILE A 103 17.07 -5.49 2.13
N SER A 104 17.60 -5.95 1.00
CA SER A 104 17.31 -7.27 0.44
C SER A 104 17.74 -8.42 1.37
N MET A 105 18.77 -8.21 2.20
CA MET A 105 19.27 -9.21 3.15
C MET A 105 18.35 -9.39 4.37
N LEU A 106 17.48 -8.40 4.64
CA LEU A 106 16.49 -8.45 5.72
C LEU A 106 15.18 -9.14 5.32
N GLY A 107 15.09 -9.58 4.06
CA GLY A 107 13.94 -10.30 3.52
C GLY A 107 12.97 -9.42 2.73
N GLU A 108 12.16 -10.08 1.90
CA GLU A 108 11.25 -9.42 0.96
C GLU A 108 10.12 -8.66 1.69
N GLY A 109 9.70 -9.13 2.86
CA GLY A 109 8.69 -8.47 3.69
C GLY A 109 9.10 -7.04 4.10
N ILE A 110 10.35 -6.84 4.53
CA ILE A 110 10.87 -5.51 4.92
C ILE A 110 11.01 -4.61 3.70
N SER A 111 11.52 -5.15 2.59
CA SER A 111 11.65 -4.41 1.32
C SER A 111 10.29 -3.92 0.83
N ARG A 112 9.25 -4.77 0.86
CA ARG A 112 7.88 -4.41 0.48
C ARG A 112 7.23 -3.45 1.45
N ALA A 113 7.40 -3.66 2.76
CA ALA A 113 6.90 -2.73 3.77
C ALA A 113 7.44 -1.32 3.53
N LEU A 114 8.76 -1.18 3.31
CA LEU A 114 9.35 0.12 3.01
C LEU A 114 8.79 0.71 1.72
N SER A 115 8.57 -0.11 0.69
CA SER A 115 7.96 0.33 -0.57
C SER A 115 6.57 0.93 -0.35
N PHE A 116 5.70 0.23 0.39
CA PHE A 116 4.36 0.72 0.70
C PHE A 116 4.40 1.96 1.59
N ILE A 117 5.12 1.91 2.71
CA ILE A 117 5.20 3.00 3.70
C ILE A 117 5.77 4.27 3.05
N SER A 118 6.89 4.17 2.33
CA SER A 118 7.50 5.35 1.69
C SER A 118 6.60 5.97 0.63
N SER A 119 5.86 5.15 -0.13
CA SER A 119 4.90 5.64 -1.11
C SER A 119 3.74 6.39 -0.46
N VAL A 120 3.19 5.86 0.64
CA VAL A 120 2.12 6.54 1.40
C VAL A 120 2.63 7.83 2.05
N LEU A 121 3.85 7.84 2.58
CA LEU A 121 4.41 8.99 3.28
C LEU A 121 4.79 10.16 2.34
N VAL A 122 5.19 9.88 1.10
CA VAL A 122 5.54 10.92 0.12
C VAL A 122 4.30 11.58 -0.48
N GLN A 123 3.21 10.84 -0.65
CA GLN A 123 1.99 11.37 -1.23
C GLN A 123 1.10 12.05 -0.19
N GLU A 124 0.42 13.11 -0.59
CA GLU A 124 -0.55 13.84 0.23
C GLU A 124 -1.83 14.07 -0.57
N ASN A 125 -2.99 13.92 0.09
CA ASN A 125 -4.31 14.10 -0.51
C ASN A 125 -4.50 13.24 -1.77
N SER A 126 -4.05 11.98 -1.73
CA SER A 126 -3.96 11.11 -2.89
C SER A 126 -4.73 9.80 -2.73
N ILE A 127 -4.94 9.13 -3.86
CA ILE A 127 -5.37 7.73 -3.89
C ILE A 127 -4.11 6.86 -4.06
N ILE A 128 -4.05 5.69 -3.45
CA ILE A 128 -2.94 4.74 -3.59
C ILE A 128 -3.54 3.39 -3.92
N LEU A 129 -3.06 2.76 -5.00
CA LEU A 129 -3.53 1.47 -5.47
C LEU A 129 -2.43 0.44 -5.25
N ILE A 130 -2.72 -0.61 -4.47
CA ILE A 130 -1.77 -1.68 -4.17
C ILE A 130 -2.36 -2.98 -4.72
N ASP A 131 -1.64 -3.61 -5.65
CA ASP A 131 -2.03 -4.92 -6.15
C ASP A 131 -1.33 -6.03 -5.35
N GLU A 132 -2.08 -7.06 -4.94
CA GLU A 132 -1.61 -8.19 -4.13
C GLU A 132 -0.75 -7.74 -2.93
N ILE A 133 -1.39 -7.07 -1.97
CA ILE A 133 -0.71 -6.47 -0.82
C ILE A 133 0.14 -7.48 -0.02
N GLU A 134 -0.24 -8.76 -0.03
CA GLU A 134 0.44 -9.86 0.68
C GLU A 134 1.69 -10.42 -0.01
N ASN A 135 1.85 -10.21 -1.32
CA ASN A 135 2.75 -11.06 -2.11
C ASN A 135 4.19 -10.93 -1.56
N GLY A 136 4.95 -12.02 -1.39
CA GLY A 136 6.30 -11.97 -0.79
C GLY A 136 6.40 -11.43 0.65
N ILE A 137 5.28 -11.24 1.37
CA ILE A 137 5.24 -10.81 2.77
C ILE A 137 4.89 -12.00 3.65
N HIS A 138 5.68 -12.24 4.68
CA HIS A 138 5.39 -13.29 5.67
C HIS A 138 4.18 -12.89 6.53
N TYR A 139 3.27 -13.82 6.79
CA TYR A 139 2.00 -13.55 7.48
C TYR A 139 2.18 -12.82 8.83
N SER A 140 3.28 -13.12 9.54
CA SER A 140 3.56 -12.55 10.87
C SER A 140 3.70 -11.03 10.88
N VAL A 141 4.03 -10.41 9.75
CA VAL A 141 4.23 -8.95 9.65
C VAL A 141 3.11 -8.21 8.92
N ILE A 142 2.18 -8.95 8.28
CA ILE A 142 1.07 -8.36 7.50
C ILE A 142 0.26 -7.37 8.36
N LYS A 143 -0.05 -7.76 9.60
CA LYS A 143 -0.83 -6.94 10.53
C LYS A 143 -0.15 -5.60 10.82
N ASP A 144 1.14 -5.62 11.08
CA ASP A 144 1.89 -4.40 11.44
C ASP A 144 2.12 -3.50 10.22
N ILE A 145 2.26 -4.10 9.03
CA ILE A 145 2.27 -3.36 7.76
C ILE A 145 0.93 -2.64 7.55
N ILE A 146 -0.21 -3.33 7.66
CA ILE A 146 -1.53 -2.72 7.47
C ILE A 146 -1.76 -1.58 8.46
N LYS A 147 -1.43 -1.79 9.75
CA LYS A 147 -1.51 -0.71 10.77
C LYS A 147 -0.64 0.50 10.40
N SER A 148 0.58 0.26 9.92
CA SER A 148 1.49 1.33 9.50
C SER A 148 0.94 2.10 8.31
N LEU A 149 0.33 1.41 7.34
CA LEU A 149 -0.34 2.03 6.19
C LEU A 149 -1.55 2.86 6.60
N ILE A 150 -2.41 2.36 7.49
CA ILE A 150 -3.56 3.12 8.01
C ILE A 150 -3.08 4.39 8.70
N SER A 151 -2.08 4.30 9.60
CA SER A 151 -1.56 5.48 10.30
C SER A 151 -0.94 6.51 9.34
N SER A 152 -0.17 6.04 8.35
CA SER A 152 0.48 6.91 7.36
C SER A 152 -0.54 7.55 6.41
N ALA A 153 -1.57 6.81 6.03
CA ALA A 153 -2.64 7.30 5.18
C ALA A 153 -3.44 8.40 5.87
N LYS A 154 -3.78 8.22 7.15
CA LYS A 154 -4.43 9.26 7.97
C LYS A 154 -3.58 10.52 8.09
N GLN A 155 -2.28 10.37 8.33
CA GLN A 155 -1.35 11.49 8.47
C GLN A 155 -1.35 12.40 7.23
N ASN A 156 -1.40 11.81 6.04
CA ASN A 156 -1.28 12.53 4.77
C ASN A 156 -2.60 12.70 4.01
N ASN A 157 -3.74 12.33 4.62
CA ASN A 157 -5.07 12.34 3.99
C ASN A 157 -5.12 11.52 2.68
N ASN A 158 -4.59 10.30 2.71
CA ASN A 158 -4.59 9.39 1.56
C ASN A 158 -5.68 8.32 1.70
N GLN A 159 -6.20 7.86 0.56
CA GLN A 159 -7.09 6.69 0.48
C GLN A 159 -6.36 5.53 -0.19
N ILE A 160 -6.27 4.39 0.48
CA ILE A 160 -5.61 3.19 -0.05
C ILE A 160 -6.68 2.21 -0.55
N PHE A 161 -6.53 1.74 -1.78
CA PHE A 161 -7.23 0.57 -2.30
C PHE A 161 -6.22 -0.54 -2.49
N ALA A 162 -6.45 -1.67 -1.84
CA ALA A 162 -5.59 -2.84 -1.94
C ALA A 162 -6.40 -4.04 -2.45
N THR A 163 -5.81 -4.84 -3.34
CA THR A 163 -6.34 -6.15 -3.70
C THR A 163 -5.62 -7.23 -2.89
N THR A 164 -6.34 -8.31 -2.59
CA THR A 164 -5.77 -9.47 -1.90
C THR A 164 -6.57 -10.71 -2.25
N HIS A 165 -5.89 -11.86 -2.27
CA HIS A 165 -6.51 -13.19 -2.29
C HIS A 165 -6.10 -14.00 -1.04
N SER A 166 -5.38 -13.38 -0.11
CA SER A 166 -4.78 -14.03 1.05
C SER A 166 -5.73 -14.07 2.26
N GLN A 167 -5.85 -15.28 2.83
CA GLN A 167 -6.54 -15.45 4.11
C GLN A 167 -5.82 -14.73 5.25
N ASP A 168 -4.49 -14.64 5.19
CA ASP A 168 -3.70 -14.01 6.24
C ASP A 168 -3.96 -12.50 6.28
N VAL A 169 -4.17 -11.87 5.12
CA VAL A 169 -4.60 -10.46 5.05
C VAL A 169 -6.02 -10.31 5.61
N ILE A 170 -6.95 -11.18 5.22
CA ILE A 170 -8.33 -11.16 5.70
C ILE A 170 -8.37 -11.30 7.24
N ARG A 171 -7.60 -12.25 7.79
CA ARG A 171 -7.48 -12.46 9.24
C ARG A 171 -6.80 -11.28 9.93
N ALA A 172 -5.73 -10.74 9.35
CA ALA A 172 -5.07 -9.56 9.89
C ALA A 172 -5.99 -8.34 9.93
N ILE A 173 -6.80 -8.11 8.89
CA ILE A 173 -7.82 -7.05 8.87
C ILE A 173 -8.85 -7.29 9.99
N ASN A 174 -9.39 -8.51 10.11
CA ASN A 174 -10.35 -8.85 11.16
C ASN A 174 -9.80 -8.58 12.57
N GLU A 175 -8.52 -8.89 12.81
CA GLU A 175 -7.88 -8.65 14.10
C GLU A 175 -7.54 -7.18 14.38
N ILE A 176 -7.30 -6.38 13.33
CA ILE A 176 -7.08 -4.93 13.47
C ILE A 176 -8.42 -4.25 13.75
N ASP A 177 -9.48 -4.76 13.13
CA ASP A 177 -10.66 -3.97 12.82
C ASP A 177 -11.98 -4.63 13.24
N SER A 178 -12.02 -5.24 14.42
CA SER A 178 -13.28 -5.76 14.95
C SER A 178 -14.33 -4.67 15.22
N LYS A 179 -13.98 -3.36 15.19
CA LYS A 179 -14.88 -2.20 15.50
C LYS A 179 -14.48 -0.83 14.90
N ASN A 180 -13.46 -0.73 14.05
CA ASN A 180 -12.94 0.54 13.54
C ASN A 180 -13.60 0.86 12.17
N GLU A 181 -13.79 2.14 11.86
CA GLU A 181 -14.46 2.58 10.62
C GLU A 181 -13.47 2.86 9.47
N ASP A 182 -12.21 2.49 9.65
CA ASP A 182 -11.11 2.87 8.77
C ASP A 182 -10.97 1.97 7.53
N ILE A 183 -11.50 0.74 7.59
CA ILE A 183 -11.38 -0.26 6.52
C ILE A 183 -12.76 -0.60 5.97
N ALA A 184 -12.85 -0.72 4.65
CA ALA A 184 -14.01 -1.30 3.98
C ALA A 184 -13.58 -2.54 3.20
N TYR A 185 -14.28 -3.65 3.40
CA TYR A 185 -14.07 -4.87 2.61
C TYR A 185 -15.06 -4.94 1.44
N ILE A 186 -14.52 -5.09 0.23
CA ILE A 186 -15.31 -5.24 -0.99
C ILE A 186 -14.92 -6.55 -1.66
N ARG A 187 -15.85 -7.48 -1.75
CA ARG A 187 -15.68 -8.72 -2.50
C ARG A 187 -15.98 -8.48 -3.97
N LEU A 188 -15.02 -8.83 -4.82
CA LEU A 188 -15.20 -8.82 -6.26
C LEU A 188 -15.63 -10.20 -6.73
N GLY A 189 -16.64 -10.25 -7.59
CA GLY A 189 -17.19 -11.51 -8.09
C GLY A 189 -17.67 -11.41 -9.53
N ARG A 190 -18.29 -12.49 -9.99
CA ARG A 190 -18.99 -12.53 -11.27
C ARG A 190 -20.36 -13.14 -11.08
N GLU A 191 -21.37 -12.55 -11.71
CA GLU A 191 -22.70 -13.14 -11.74
C GLU A 191 -22.65 -14.45 -12.54
N LYS A 192 -23.21 -15.54 -11.98
CA LYS A 192 -23.09 -16.91 -12.52
C LYS A 192 -23.52 -17.03 -13.99
N ASN A 193 -24.55 -16.29 -14.40
CA ASN A 193 -25.17 -16.45 -15.71
C ASN A 193 -24.64 -15.47 -16.77
N SER A 194 -24.20 -14.27 -16.37
CA SER A 194 -23.83 -13.20 -17.30
C SER A 194 -22.32 -12.95 -17.37
N LEU A 195 -21.53 -13.57 -16.47
CA LEU A 195 -20.12 -13.26 -16.22
C LEU A 195 -19.84 -11.78 -15.93
N LYS A 196 -20.90 -10.99 -15.67
CA LYS A 196 -20.78 -9.57 -15.38
C LYS A 196 -20.04 -9.40 -14.06
N PRO A 197 -19.02 -8.54 -13.99
CA PRO A 197 -18.34 -8.23 -12.73
C PRO A 197 -19.32 -7.67 -11.71
N THR A 198 -19.22 -8.15 -10.48
CA THR A 198 -19.95 -7.66 -9.32
C THR A 198 -18.97 -7.19 -8.25
N ALA A 199 -19.40 -6.21 -7.45
CA ALA A 199 -18.67 -5.73 -6.28
C ALA A 199 -19.67 -5.61 -5.14
N VAL A 200 -19.43 -6.32 -4.04
CA VAL A 200 -20.30 -6.34 -2.86
C VAL A 200 -19.49 -5.87 -1.67
N GLN A 201 -19.91 -4.76 -1.07
CA GLN A 201 -19.33 -4.31 0.20
C GLN A 201 -19.92 -5.11 1.35
N PHE A 202 -19.06 -5.65 2.21
CA PHE A 202 -19.48 -6.32 3.43
C PHE A 202 -19.64 -5.30 4.56
N ASN A 203 -20.65 -5.49 5.40
CA ASN A 203 -20.62 -4.92 6.75
C ASN A 203 -19.46 -5.58 7.51
N MET A 204 -18.72 -4.82 8.32
CA MET A 204 -17.61 -5.34 9.11
C MET A 204 -18.05 -6.37 10.16
N ASP A 205 -19.27 -6.27 10.70
CA ASP A 205 -19.82 -7.31 11.59
C ASP A 205 -19.99 -8.64 10.85
N ASP A 206 -20.62 -8.61 9.67
CA ASP A 206 -20.83 -9.79 8.83
C ASP A 206 -19.53 -10.37 8.30
N PHE A 207 -18.57 -9.50 7.96
CA PHE A 207 -17.21 -9.89 7.59
C PHE A 207 -16.55 -10.63 8.74
N SER A 208 -16.55 -10.05 9.94
CA SER A 208 -15.90 -10.63 11.13
C SER A 208 -16.50 -11.99 11.46
N TYR A 209 -17.82 -12.07 11.51
CA TYR A 209 -18.54 -13.34 11.74
C TYR A 209 -18.18 -14.39 10.68
N SER A 210 -18.09 -13.99 9.41
CA SER A 210 -17.72 -14.90 8.33
C SER A 210 -16.27 -15.40 8.46
N VAL A 211 -15.33 -14.53 8.85
CA VAL A 211 -13.92 -14.90 9.06
C VAL A 211 -13.77 -15.85 10.26
N GLU A 212 -14.48 -15.61 11.36
CA GLU A 212 -14.45 -16.45 12.57
C GLU A 212 -15.01 -17.85 12.34
N ASN A 213 -15.99 -17.99 11.44
CA ASN A 213 -16.61 -19.27 11.08
C ASN A 213 -15.94 -19.94 9.86
N ASP A 214 -14.79 -19.43 9.39
CA ASP A 214 -14.09 -19.88 8.19
C ASP A 214 -15.01 -19.96 6.93
N TRP A 215 -15.98 -19.06 6.84
CA TRP A 215 -16.86 -18.92 5.68
C TRP A 215 -16.13 -18.22 4.52
N GLU A 216 -16.49 -18.59 3.29
CA GLU A 216 -15.83 -18.06 2.09
C GLU A 216 -16.22 -16.60 1.84
N VAL A 217 -15.34 -15.70 2.27
CA VAL A 217 -15.45 -14.25 2.02
C VAL A 217 -14.69 -13.79 0.77
N ARG A 218 -13.86 -14.67 0.16
CA ARG A 218 -13.02 -14.38 -1.02
C ARG A 218 -13.82 -14.27 -2.31
#